data_AF-A0A800MR98-F1
#
_entry.id   AF-A0A800MR98-F1
#
_cell.length_a   1.000
_cell.length_b   1.000
_cell.length_c   1.000
_cell.angle_alpha   90.00
_cell.angle_beta   90.00
_cell.angle_gamma   90.00
#
_symmetry.space_group_name_H-M   'P 1'
#
loop_
_entity.id
_entity.type
_entity.pdbx_description
1 polymer ?
#
loop_
_entity_poly.entity_id
_entity_poly.type
_entity_poly.pdbx_seq_one_letter_code
_entity_poly.pdbx_strand_id
1 'polypeptide(L)'
;MKGLVSNDEHPIKNGRVEATDLNGKVLATISLVDNARYRFDLPAGTSYPVILTAYPASGEEQLRVVVANPTPVNFDITSLTTAIAEKAKQMGGYTKKNLQRAAFEGVAMPDRDRTQAGFRGDPTKQFGGWH
;
A
#
# COMPACT_ATOMS: atom_id res chain seq x y z
N MET A 1 12.45 8.22 -0.20
CA MET A 1 11.32 7.52 -0.89
C MET A 1 10.21 8.52 -1.22
N LYS A 2 9.40 8.26 -2.23
CA LYS A 2 8.36 9.16 -2.72
C LYS A 2 7.19 8.40 -3.33
N GLY A 3 6.06 9.06 -3.55
CA GLY A 3 4.92 8.46 -4.24
C GLY A 3 3.72 9.40 -4.30
N LEU A 4 2.61 8.87 -4.80
CA LEU A 4 1.30 9.51 -4.83
C LEU A 4 0.38 8.89 -3.78
N VAL A 5 -0.56 9.68 -3.24
CA VAL A 5 -1.68 9.20 -2.44
C VAL A 5 -2.97 9.34 -3.24
N SER A 6 -3.70 8.23 -3.43
CA SER A 6 -4.97 8.23 -4.16
C SER A 6 -5.88 7.09 -3.69
N ASN A 7 -7.18 7.35 -3.56
CA ASN A 7 -8.18 6.29 -3.41
C ASN A 7 -8.65 5.84 -4.82
N ASP A 8 -9.72 5.04 -4.89
CA ASP A 8 -10.27 4.55 -6.17
C ASP A 8 -11.05 5.63 -6.95
N GLU A 9 -11.34 6.78 -6.34
CA GLU A 9 -12.16 7.86 -6.89
C GLU A 9 -11.30 9.05 -7.38
N HIS A 10 -10.31 9.47 -6.59
CA HIS A 10 -9.48 10.63 -6.84
C HIS A 10 -8.14 10.63 -6.06
N PRO A 11 -7.18 11.48 -6.47
CA PRO A 11 -5.99 11.77 -5.67
C PRO A 11 -6.34 12.44 -4.33
N ILE A 12 -5.66 12.06 -3.26
CA ILE A 12 -5.81 12.69 -1.94
C ILE A 12 -4.79 13.82 -1.82
N LYS A 13 -5.25 15.06 -1.93
CA LYS A 13 -4.37 16.24 -1.98
C LYS A 13 -4.16 16.94 -0.63
N ASN A 14 -5.01 16.65 0.37
CA ASN A 14 -5.00 17.32 1.67
C ASN A 14 -5.03 16.29 2.80
N GLY A 15 -4.17 16.46 3.79
CA GLY A 15 -4.03 15.53 4.90
C GLY A 15 -2.59 15.44 5.40
N ARG A 16 -2.21 14.28 5.92
CA ARG A 16 -0.82 13.98 6.30
C ARG A 16 -0.45 12.54 5.96
N VAL A 17 0.84 12.29 5.77
CA VAL A 17 1.39 10.93 5.66
C VAL A 17 2.38 10.73 6.79
N GLU A 18 2.29 9.60 7.47
CA GLU A 18 3.22 9.19 8.52
C GLU A 18 3.96 7.93 8.10
N ALA A 19 5.26 7.89 8.37
CA ALA A 19 6.08 6.70 8.26
C ALA A 19 6.30 6.14 9.66
N THR A 20 5.90 4.90 9.91
CA THR A 20 6.06 4.22 11.20
C THR A 20 6.82 2.91 11.09
N ASP A 21 7.51 2.51 12.15
CA ASP A 21 8.06 1.16 12.28
C ASP A 21 6.97 0.13 12.67
N LEU A 22 7.35 -1.14 12.78
CA LEU A 22 6.45 -2.21 13.22
C LEU A 22 5.88 -2.04 14.63
N ASN A 23 6.54 -1.28 15.49
CA ASN A 23 6.11 -1.00 16.86
C ASN A 23 5.20 0.24 16.92
N GLY A 24 4.91 0.88 15.78
CA GLY A 24 4.13 2.11 15.70
C GLY A 24 4.92 3.37 16.04
N LYS A 25 6.25 3.30 16.17
CA LYS A 25 7.08 4.49 16.36
C LYS A 25 7.09 5.31 15.07
N VAL A 26 6.70 6.57 15.17
CA VAL A 26 6.77 7.52 14.05
C VAL A 26 8.23 7.84 13.75
N LEU A 27 8.64 7.56 12.51
CA LEU A 27 9.97 7.82 11.97
C LEU A 27 10.01 9.17 11.25
N ALA A 28 8.93 9.53 10.57
CA ALA A 28 8.77 10.81 9.89
C ALA A 28 7.29 11.11 9.62
N THR A 29 6.96 12.40 9.48
CA THR A 29 5.62 12.88 9.13
C THR A 29 5.73 13.99 8.09
N ILE A 30 4.82 14.00 7.12
CA ILE A 30 4.70 15.06 6.11
C ILE A 30 3.23 15.46 5.94
N SER A 31 2.98 16.73 5.65
CA SER A 31 1.63 17.21 5.34
C SER A 31 1.41 17.23 3.83
N LEU A 32 0.18 16.89 3.41
CA LEU A 32 -0.30 17.07 2.04
C LEU A 32 -1.13 18.36 2.00
N VAL A 33 -0.78 19.29 1.12
CA VAL A 33 -1.45 20.58 0.97
C VAL A 33 -1.61 20.87 -0.52
N ASP A 34 -2.84 20.73 -1.01
CA ASP A 34 -3.20 20.78 -2.44
C ASP A 34 -2.28 19.96 -3.37
N ASN A 35 -1.67 18.90 -2.83
CA ASN A 35 -0.72 18.08 -3.54
C ASN A 35 -0.78 16.65 -3.01
N ALA A 36 -1.06 15.71 -3.91
CA ALA A 36 -1.16 14.30 -3.56
C ALA A 36 0.19 13.57 -3.52
N ARG A 37 1.29 14.26 -3.86
CA ARG A 37 2.63 13.67 -3.84
C ARG A 37 3.28 13.85 -2.47
N TYR A 38 3.91 12.79 -2.00
CA TYR A 38 4.72 12.82 -0.79
C TYR A 38 6.17 12.45 -1.08
N ARG A 39 7.07 12.88 -0.19
CA ARG A 39 8.47 12.47 -0.17
C ARG A 39 8.96 12.39 1.26
N PHE A 40 9.55 11.26 1.62
CA PHE A 40 10.25 11.07 2.88
C PHE A 40 11.76 10.89 2.65
N ASP A 41 12.54 11.52 3.49
CA ASP A 41 13.94 11.22 3.70
C ASP A 41 14.05 10.53 5.08
N LEU A 42 14.09 9.19 5.06
CA LEU A 42 14.15 8.41 6.30
C LEU A 42 15.60 8.36 6.82
N PRO A 43 15.80 8.28 8.15
CA PRO A 43 17.13 8.14 8.74
C PRO A 43 17.90 6.92 8.18
N ALA A 44 19.21 7.07 8.01
CA ALA A 44 20.08 5.95 7.68
C ALA A 44 19.98 4.86 8.78
N GLY A 45 19.99 3.59 8.35
CA GLY A 45 19.84 2.45 9.28
C GLY A 45 18.40 2.18 9.74
N THR A 46 17.39 2.80 9.11
CA THR A 46 15.98 2.46 9.36
C THR A 46 15.73 0.96 9.12
N SER A 47 15.17 0.28 10.11
CA SER A 47 14.75 -1.12 10.01
C SER A 47 13.46 -1.24 9.22
N TYR A 48 13.40 -2.23 8.34
CA TYR A 48 12.23 -2.56 7.54
C TYR A 48 11.51 -3.79 8.13
N PRO A 49 10.19 -3.91 7.95
CA PRO A 49 9.31 -3.06 7.14
C PRO A 49 8.94 -1.73 7.79
N VAL A 50 8.72 -0.72 6.95
CA VAL A 50 8.18 0.60 7.32
C VAL A 50 6.76 0.69 6.78
N ILE A 51 5.84 1.20 7.59
CA ILE A 51 4.43 1.39 7.22
C ILE A 51 4.23 2.86 6.91
N LEU A 52 3.78 3.18 5.70
CA LEU A 52 3.39 4.54 5.35
C LEU A 52 1.87 4.61 5.42
N THR A 53 1.33 5.50 6.25
CA THR A 53 -0.11 5.70 6.43
C THR A 53 -0.48 7.12 6.06
N ALA A 54 -1.39 7.29 5.11
CA ALA A 54 -2.01 8.55 4.77
C ALA A 54 -3.30 8.74 5.59
N TYR A 55 -3.45 9.94 6.14
CA TYR A 55 -4.61 10.42 6.88
C TYR A 55 -5.22 11.58 6.08
N PRO A 56 -6.24 11.33 5.24
CA PRO A 56 -6.93 12.38 4.51
C PRO A 56 -7.59 13.40 5.46
N ALA A 57 -7.62 14.68 5.06
CA ALA A 57 -8.26 15.73 5.86
C ALA A 57 -9.80 15.74 5.75
N SER A 58 -10.33 15.18 4.67
CA SER A 58 -11.75 15.13 4.29
C SER A 58 -12.59 14.12 5.10
N GLY A 59 -11.98 13.38 6.03
CA GLY A 59 -12.65 12.30 6.77
C GLY A 59 -12.76 11.00 5.98
N GLU A 60 -12.13 10.91 4.81
CA GLU A 60 -11.98 9.67 4.05
C GLU A 60 -11.13 8.62 4.80
N GLU A 61 -11.21 7.38 4.35
CA GLU A 61 -10.52 6.26 4.98
C GLU A 61 -8.98 6.41 4.92
N GLN A 62 -8.32 5.90 5.95
CA GLN A 62 -6.85 5.88 5.99
C GLN A 62 -6.32 4.90 4.95
N LEU A 63 -5.41 5.36 4.13
CA LEU A 63 -4.73 4.52 3.14
C LEU A 63 -3.33 4.17 3.65
N ARG A 64 -2.81 3.00 3.31
CA ARG A 64 -1.46 2.60 3.69
C ARG A 64 -0.75 1.76 2.63
N VAL A 65 0.57 1.77 2.71
CA VAL A 65 1.45 0.83 2.01
C VAL A 65 2.53 0.37 2.97
N VAL A 66 2.91 -0.89 2.84
CA VAL A 66 3.98 -1.48 3.64
C VAL A 66 5.21 -1.64 2.77
N VAL A 67 6.26 -0.92 3.12
CA VAL A 67 7.55 -0.97 2.45
C VAL A 67 8.39 -2.03 3.13
N ALA A 68 8.64 -3.16 2.47
CA ALA A 68 9.50 -4.23 3.00
C ALA A 68 10.99 -4.04 2.68
N ASN A 69 11.31 -3.22 1.67
CA ASN A 69 12.67 -2.87 1.26
C ASN A 69 12.63 -1.44 0.68
N PRO A 70 13.59 -0.55 0.97
CA PRO A 70 13.66 0.81 0.43
C PRO A 70 13.82 0.90 -1.09
N THR A 71 14.10 -0.22 -1.76
CA THR A 71 14.28 -0.28 -3.22
C THR A 71 13.13 -1.09 -3.82
N PRO A 72 12.33 -0.51 -4.75
CA PRO A 72 12.49 0.81 -5.39
C PRO A 72 12.13 1.99 -4.48
N VAL A 73 12.55 3.21 -4.81
CA VAL A 73 12.27 4.41 -3.98
C VAL A 73 10.85 4.98 -4.15
N ASN A 74 10.04 4.41 -5.05
CA ASN A 74 8.69 4.86 -5.37
C ASN A 74 7.64 3.90 -4.81
N PHE A 75 6.76 4.40 -3.95
CA PHE A 75 5.66 3.63 -3.35
C PHE A 75 4.38 4.46 -3.36
N ASP A 76 3.38 4.07 -4.14
CA ASP A 76 2.09 4.76 -4.08
C ASP A 76 1.28 4.24 -2.89
N ILE A 77 0.53 5.14 -2.26
CA ILE A 77 -0.39 4.82 -1.16
C ILE A 77 -1.79 4.83 -1.76
N THR A 78 -2.35 3.63 -1.96
CA THR A 78 -3.64 3.43 -2.65
C THR A 78 -4.58 2.49 -1.91
N SER A 79 -5.85 2.43 -2.34
CA SER A 79 -6.80 1.41 -1.87
C SER A 79 -6.24 0.00 -2.04
N LEU A 80 -5.59 -0.27 -3.18
CA LEU A 80 -4.97 -1.56 -3.46
C LEU A 80 -3.83 -1.89 -2.48
N THR A 81 -2.90 -0.97 -2.25
CA THR A 81 -1.79 -1.21 -1.31
C THR A 81 -2.29 -1.36 0.12
N THR A 82 -3.40 -0.67 0.45
CA THR A 82 -4.09 -0.77 1.74
C THR A 82 -4.66 -2.18 1.91
N ALA A 83 -5.38 -2.70 0.92
CA ALA A 83 -5.89 -4.07 0.94
C ALA A 83 -4.78 -5.12 1.08
N ILE A 84 -3.65 -4.94 0.38
CA ILE A 84 -2.48 -5.82 0.49
C ILE A 84 -1.91 -5.78 1.91
N ALA A 85 -1.76 -4.59 2.51
CA ALA A 85 -1.27 -4.43 3.87
C ALA A 85 -2.21 -5.14 4.87
N GLU A 86 -3.51 -4.87 4.81
CA GLU A 86 -4.49 -5.48 5.72
C GLU A 86 -4.50 -7.01 5.59
N LYS A 87 -4.46 -7.53 4.35
CA LYS A 87 -4.37 -8.97 4.10
C LYS A 87 -3.09 -9.56 4.67
N ALA A 88 -1.94 -8.94 4.44
CA ALA A 88 -0.67 -9.41 5.00
C ALA A 88 -0.69 -9.42 6.54
N LYS A 89 -1.30 -8.40 7.16
CA LYS A 89 -1.49 -8.34 8.62
C LYS A 89 -2.35 -9.51 9.12
N GLN A 90 -3.48 -9.81 8.45
CA GLN A 90 -4.34 -10.96 8.76
C GLN A 90 -3.61 -12.31 8.64
N MET A 91 -2.59 -12.39 7.79
CA MET A 91 -1.75 -13.58 7.60
C MET A 91 -0.63 -13.73 8.64
N GLY A 92 -0.66 -12.95 9.72
CA GLY A 92 0.34 -13.02 10.80
C GLY A 92 1.44 -11.97 10.69
N GLY A 93 1.20 -10.86 9.98
CA GLY A 93 2.07 -9.68 9.99
C GLY A 93 2.80 -9.40 8.68
N TYR A 94 3.55 -8.29 8.66
CA TYR A 94 4.18 -7.69 7.48
C TYR A 94 5.49 -8.38 7.05
N THR A 95 5.49 -9.70 6.97
CA THR A 95 6.62 -10.45 6.41
C THR A 95 6.64 -10.35 4.89
N LYS A 96 7.81 -10.47 4.26
CA LYS A 96 7.93 -10.50 2.79
C LYS A 96 7.02 -11.55 2.15
N LYS A 97 6.96 -12.75 2.75
CA LYS A 97 6.11 -13.85 2.30
C LYS A 97 4.63 -13.48 2.33
N ASN A 98 4.17 -12.87 3.43
CA ASN A 98 2.79 -12.47 3.58
C ASN A 98 2.42 -11.33 2.65
N LEU A 99 3.28 -10.32 2.48
CA LEU A 99 3.05 -9.22 1.53
C LEU A 99 3.01 -9.71 0.09
N GLN A 100 3.90 -10.62 -0.31
CA GLN A 100 3.87 -11.22 -1.65
C GLN A 100 2.58 -12.01 -1.87
N ARG A 101 2.23 -12.89 -0.92
CA ARG A 101 1.01 -13.70 -1.03
C ARG A 101 -0.25 -12.82 -1.01
N ALA A 102 -0.29 -11.79 -0.17
CA ALA A 102 -1.36 -10.80 -0.13
C ALA A 102 -1.47 -10.01 -1.44
N ALA A 103 -0.35 -9.68 -2.10
CA ALA A 103 -0.37 -9.05 -3.41
C ALA A 103 -0.92 -10.00 -4.49
N PHE A 104 -0.49 -11.26 -4.52
CA PHE A 104 -1.02 -12.25 -5.46
C PHE A 104 -2.51 -12.53 -5.25
N GLU A 105 -2.94 -12.65 -3.99
CA GLU A 105 -4.36 -12.87 -3.66
C GLU A 105 -5.19 -11.58 -3.80
N GLY A 106 -4.59 -10.41 -3.59
CA GLY A 106 -5.24 -9.09 -3.63
C GLY A 106 -5.53 -8.57 -5.03
N VAL A 107 -4.82 -9.06 -6.06
CA VAL A 107 -5.19 -8.83 -7.47
C VAL A 107 -6.59 -9.41 -7.80
N ALA A 108 -7.15 -10.26 -6.94
CA ALA A 108 -8.47 -10.85 -7.13
C ALA A 108 -9.66 -10.07 -6.52
N MET A 109 -9.48 -8.94 -5.81
CA MET A 109 -10.62 -8.21 -5.22
C MET A 109 -10.40 -6.70 -5.05
N PRO A 110 -11.41 -5.90 -5.44
CA PRO A 110 -12.15 -5.05 -4.51
C PRO A 110 -13.46 -5.75 -4.13
N ASP A 111 -13.80 -5.71 -2.83
CA ASP A 111 -14.97 -6.37 -2.22
C ASP A 111 -16.33 -5.76 -2.64
N ARG A 112 -16.39 -4.97 -3.72
CA ARG A 112 -17.64 -4.34 -4.20
C ARG A 112 -18.49 -5.21 -5.13
N ASP A 113 -18.01 -6.39 -5.55
CA ASP A 113 -18.76 -7.27 -6.46
C ASP A 113 -18.69 -8.76 -6.08
N ARG A 114 -18.96 -9.10 -4.80
CA ARG A 114 -19.16 -10.52 -4.42
C ARG A 114 -20.55 -11.06 -4.77
N THR A 115 -21.30 -10.41 -5.66
CA THR A 115 -22.58 -10.87 -6.17
C THR A 115 -22.60 -10.95 -7.70
N GLN A 116 -21.89 -11.93 -8.27
CA GLN A 116 -22.27 -12.69 -9.48
C GLN A 116 -21.11 -13.66 -9.80
N ALA A 117 -21.23 -14.92 -9.41
CA ALA A 117 -21.64 -15.99 -10.32
C ALA A 117 -20.71 -16.15 -11.54
N GLY A 118 -19.68 -16.99 -11.37
CA GLY A 118 -19.12 -17.92 -12.35
C GLY A 118 -18.68 -17.44 -13.73
N PHE A 119 -17.38 -17.49 -14.02
CA PHE A 119 -16.91 -18.06 -15.29
C PHE A 119 -15.43 -18.47 -15.25
N ARG A 120 -15.14 -19.63 -15.85
CA ARG A 120 -13.80 -20.19 -16.09
C ARG A 120 -13.04 -19.33 -17.11
N GLY A 121 -11.81 -18.96 -16.79
CA GLY A 121 -10.85 -18.43 -17.76
C GLY A 121 -9.47 -18.44 -17.13
N ASP A 122 -8.64 -19.38 -17.56
CA ASP A 122 -7.27 -19.58 -17.09
C ASP A 122 -6.43 -18.29 -17.30
N PRO A 123 -6.00 -17.57 -16.25
CA PRO A 123 -5.34 -16.27 -16.39
C PRO A 123 -3.83 -16.40 -16.71
N THR A 124 -3.34 -17.60 -16.99
CA THR A 124 -1.90 -17.89 -17.15
C THR A 124 -1.30 -17.43 -18.48
N LYS A 125 -2.08 -16.86 -19.41
CA LYS A 125 -1.56 -16.45 -20.73
C LYS A 125 -0.85 -15.09 -20.79
N GLN A 126 -0.93 -14.25 -19.75
CA GLN A 126 -0.28 -12.92 -19.81
C GLN A 126 1.11 -12.85 -19.16
N PHE A 127 1.56 -13.93 -18.53
CA PHE A 127 2.91 -14.02 -17.98
C PHE A 127 3.78 -14.86 -18.92
N GLY A 128 4.22 -14.23 -20.01
CA GLY A 128 5.18 -14.79 -20.96
C GLY A 128 6.32 -15.53 -20.24
N GLY A 129 6.62 -16.71 -20.77
CA GLY A 129 7.47 -17.72 -20.16
C GLY A 129 8.84 -17.24 -19.71
N TRP A 130 9.31 -17.85 -18.64
CA TRP A 130 10.71 -17.85 -18.24
C TRP A 130 11.24 -19.28 -18.36
N HIS A 131 12.05 -19.45 -19.42
CA HIS A 131 12.79 -20.63 -19.89
C HIS A 131 12.02 -21.87 -20.35
#